data_AF-A0A2S8Q6H9-F1
#
_entry.id   AF-A0A2S8Q6H9-F1
#
_cell.length_a   1.000
_cell.length_b   1.000
_cell.length_c   1.000
_cell.angle_alpha   90.00
_cell.angle_beta   90.00
_cell.angle_gamma   90.00
#
_symmetry.space_group_name_H-M   'P 1'
#
loop_
_entity.id
_entity.type
_entity.pdbx_description
1 polymer ?
#
loop_
_entity_poly.entity_id
_entity_poly.type
_entity_poly.pdbx_seq_one_letter_code
_entity_poly.pdbx_strand_id
1 'polypeptide(L)'
;MSRSIILVGDSTSHGGKVLAGDESFGVLGKKAARVGDAVSCPKCGGNQTIVEGTPKIVSSNGQMYALEGMKTSCGATLIASQSLFQA
;
A
#
# COMPACT_ATOMS: atom_id res chain seq x y z
N MET A 1 -8.90 14.64 7.27
CA MET A 1 -9.29 13.43 6.51
C MET A 1 -8.32 12.34 6.87
N SER A 2 -8.82 11.34 7.57
CA SER A 2 -8.03 10.23 8.08
C SER A 2 -7.85 9.21 6.94
N ARG A 3 -6.61 8.80 6.64
CA ARG A 3 -6.33 7.89 5.50
C ARG A 3 -6.02 6.49 6.03
N SER A 4 -6.64 5.49 5.43
CA SER A 4 -6.44 4.10 5.84
C SER A 4 -5.08 3.57 5.41
N ILE A 5 -4.47 2.71 6.23
CA ILE A 5 -3.31 1.92 5.79
C ILE A 5 -3.72 0.95 4.68
N ILE A 6 -2.87 0.87 3.65
CA ILE A 6 -2.98 -0.10 2.56
C ILE A 6 -2.45 -1.45 3.03
N LEU A 7 -3.17 -2.51 2.68
CA LEU A 7 -2.84 -3.89 3.02
C LEU A 7 -2.66 -4.73 1.74
N VAL A 8 -2.01 -5.88 1.90
CA VAL A 8 -1.90 -6.86 0.82
C VAL A 8 -3.29 -7.28 0.33
N GLY A 9 -3.46 -7.26 -0.99
CA GLY A 9 -4.73 -7.53 -1.67
C GLY A 9 -5.60 -6.30 -1.91
N ASP A 10 -5.24 -5.14 -1.38
CA ASP A 10 -5.93 -3.89 -1.70
C ASP A 10 -5.76 -3.52 -3.17
N SER A 11 -6.73 -2.77 -3.69
CA SER A 11 -6.84 -2.48 -5.11
C SER A 11 -6.14 -1.16 -5.46
N THR A 12 -5.94 -0.94 -6.76
CA THR A 12 -5.42 0.32 -7.29
C THR A 12 -6.35 0.91 -8.33
N SER A 13 -6.24 2.21 -8.59
CA SER A 13 -7.02 2.91 -9.61
C SER A 13 -6.82 2.36 -11.04
N HIS A 14 -5.74 1.62 -11.28
CA HIS A 14 -5.49 0.94 -12.56
C HIS A 14 -6.06 -0.49 -12.60
N GLY A 15 -6.84 -0.91 -11.60
CA GLY A 15 -7.42 -2.26 -11.50
C GLY A 15 -6.45 -3.33 -11.01
N GLY A 16 -5.25 -2.93 -10.58
CA GLY A 16 -4.23 -3.80 -10.02
C GLY A 16 -4.38 -4.05 -8.52
N LYS A 17 -3.51 -4.86 -7.94
CA LYS A 17 -3.56 -5.21 -6.51
C LYS A 17 -2.20 -5.21 -5.83
N VAL A 18 -2.17 -4.88 -4.55
CA VAL A 18 -0.97 -4.99 -3.72
C VAL A 18 -0.64 -6.46 -3.46
N LEU A 19 0.61 -6.84 -3.69
CA LEU A 19 1.08 -8.23 -3.63
C LEU A 19 1.95 -8.51 -2.40
N ALA A 20 2.70 -7.51 -1.94
CA ALA A 20 3.64 -7.64 -0.83
C ALA A 20 3.34 -6.62 0.28
N GLY A 21 3.81 -6.93 1.48
CA GLY A 21 3.61 -6.13 2.68
C GLY A 21 4.52 -6.60 3.81
N ASP A 22 4.52 -5.87 4.91
CA ASP A 22 5.26 -6.16 6.13
C ASP A 22 4.76 -7.45 6.79
N GLU A 23 5.67 -8.34 7.14
CA GLU A 23 5.37 -9.57 7.87
C GLU A 23 5.25 -9.34 9.37
N SER A 24 5.89 -8.30 9.89
CA SER A 24 5.89 -7.95 11.31
C SER A 24 4.66 -7.12 11.70
N PHE A 25 4.05 -6.42 10.74
CA PHE A 25 2.91 -5.56 10.99
C PHE A 25 1.77 -5.85 10.02
N GLY A 26 0.64 -6.28 10.58
CA GLY A 26 -0.58 -6.54 9.83
C GLY A 26 -1.79 -5.94 10.53
N VAL A 27 -2.76 -5.53 9.73
CA VAL A 27 -4.05 -5.01 10.19
C VAL A 27 -5.11 -5.98 9.69
N LEU A 28 -6.08 -6.35 10.54
CA LEU A 28 -7.16 -7.28 10.15
C LEU A 28 -6.67 -8.62 9.56
N GLY A 29 -5.51 -9.12 10.03
CA GLY A 29 -4.91 -10.36 9.54
C GLY A 29 -4.28 -10.27 8.15
N LYS A 30 -4.18 -9.07 7.57
CA LYS A 30 -3.46 -8.82 6.31
C LYS A 30 -2.20 -8.00 6.57
N LYS A 31 -1.13 -8.31 5.85
CA LYS A 31 0.16 -7.61 5.91
C LYS A 31 0.00 -6.16 5.44
N ALA A 32 0.61 -5.21 6.14
CA ALA A 32 0.54 -3.80 5.78
C ALA A 32 1.56 -3.44 4.70
N ALA A 33 1.14 -2.71 3.68
CA ALA A 33 1.98 -2.34 2.55
C ALA A 33 2.87 -1.14 2.89
N ARG A 34 4.11 -1.18 2.41
CA ARG A 34 5.16 -0.19 2.63
C ARG A 34 5.71 0.33 1.31
N VAL A 35 6.45 1.43 1.38
CA VAL A 35 7.24 1.91 0.26
C VAL A 35 8.23 0.82 -0.18
N GLY A 36 8.22 0.52 -1.47
CA GLY A 36 8.99 -0.55 -2.10
C GLY A 36 8.23 -1.86 -2.29
N ASP A 37 7.05 -2.05 -1.68
CA ASP A 37 6.28 -3.29 -1.86
C ASP A 37 5.70 -3.39 -3.27
N ALA A 38 5.62 -4.64 -3.75
CA ALA A 38 5.16 -4.97 -5.10
C ALA A 38 3.63 -4.86 -5.24
N VAL A 39 3.21 -4.33 -6.39
CA VAL A 39 1.83 -4.09 -6.78
C VAL A 39 1.64 -4.54 -8.22
N SER A 40 0.68 -5.41 -8.51
CA SER A 40 0.35 -5.76 -9.89
C SER A 40 -0.33 -4.58 -10.58
N CYS A 41 -0.05 -4.35 -11.86
CA CYS A 41 -0.76 -3.34 -12.65
C CYS A 41 -1.18 -3.92 -14.01
N PRO A 42 -2.47 -4.25 -14.22
CA PRO A 42 -2.93 -4.80 -15.50
C PRO A 42 -2.91 -3.76 -16.62
N LYS A 43 -2.98 -2.47 -16.30
CA LYS A 43 -2.95 -1.37 -17.28
C LYS A 43 -1.56 -1.13 -17.87
N CYS A 44 -0.52 -1.23 -17.06
CA CYS A 44 0.87 -1.02 -17.49
C CYS A 44 1.57 -2.35 -17.86
N GLY A 45 1.02 -3.47 -17.40
CA GLY A 45 1.69 -4.77 -17.44
C GLY A 45 2.68 -4.93 -16.28
N GLY A 46 2.79 -6.16 -15.78
CA GLY A 46 3.78 -6.56 -14.78
C GLY A 46 3.56 -6.00 -13.38
N ASN A 47 4.67 -5.95 -12.63
CA ASN A 47 4.71 -5.54 -11.24
C ASN A 47 5.33 -4.15 -11.11
N GLN A 48 4.67 -3.33 -10.32
CA GLN A 48 5.02 -1.96 -9.98
C GLN A 48 5.34 -1.91 -8.49
N THR A 49 5.88 -0.80 -8.01
CA THR A 49 6.21 -0.65 -6.59
C THR A 49 5.51 0.55 -5.99
N ILE A 50 5.25 0.50 -4.69
CA ILE A 50 4.75 1.67 -3.97
C ILE A 50 5.90 2.65 -3.79
N VAL A 51 5.71 3.90 -4.21
CA VAL A 51 6.76 4.94 -4.14
C VAL A 51 6.45 6.05 -3.14
N GLU A 52 5.20 6.14 -2.68
CA GLU A 52 4.76 7.10 -1.67
C GLU A 52 4.39 6.41 -0.36
N GLY A 53 4.75 7.04 0.76
CA GLY A 53 4.51 6.57 2.12
C GLY A 53 4.33 7.73 3.09
N THR A 54 3.91 7.43 4.32
CA THR A 54 3.80 8.44 5.40
C THR A 54 4.96 8.33 6.39
N PRO A 55 5.56 9.45 6.82
CA PRO A 55 6.53 9.45 7.92
C PRO A 55 5.87 9.32 9.29
N LYS A 56 4.53 9.42 9.39
CA LYS A 56 3.82 9.29 10.67
C LYS A 56 3.89 7.88 11.25
N ILE A 57 3.96 6.88 10.38
CA ILE A 57 4.01 5.48 10.76
C ILE A 57 5.11 4.83 9.94
N VAL A 58 6.13 4.37 10.65
CA VAL A 58 7.34 3.79 10.07
C VAL A 58 7.49 2.39 10.65
N SER A 59 7.83 1.44 9.81
CA SER A 59 8.16 0.08 10.22
C SER A 59 9.46 0.07 11.03
N SER A 60 9.68 -1.00 11.79
CA SER A 60 10.89 -1.20 12.60
C SER A 60 12.19 -1.18 11.77
N ASN A 61 12.09 -1.37 10.45
CA ASN A 61 13.21 -1.30 9.51
C ASN A 61 13.39 0.08 8.84
N GLY A 62 12.65 1.11 9.28
CA GLY A 62 12.73 2.46 8.72
C GLY A 62 11.90 2.68 7.45
N GLN A 63 11.13 1.69 6.99
CA GLN A 63 10.26 1.86 5.81
C GLN A 63 8.93 2.52 6.18
N MET A 64 8.52 3.49 5.38
CA MET A 64 7.24 4.18 5.56
C MET A 64 6.07 3.30 5.08
N TYR A 65 4.95 3.31 5.81
CA TYR A 65 3.74 2.64 5.37
C TYR A 65 3.00 3.44 4.30
N ALA A 66 2.33 2.70 3.41
CA ALA A 66 1.50 3.25 2.37
C ALA A 66 0.08 3.48 2.89
N LEU A 67 -0.47 4.66 2.59
CA LEU A 67 -1.84 5.05 2.93
C LEU A 67 -2.71 5.13 1.67
N GLU A 68 -4.01 5.10 1.88
CA GLU A 68 -5.01 5.31 0.84
C GLU A 68 -4.70 6.57 0.04
N GLY A 69 -4.81 6.48 -1.28
CA GLY A 69 -4.58 7.58 -2.21
C GLY A 69 -3.10 7.93 -2.46
N MET A 70 -2.15 7.17 -1.90
CA MET A 70 -0.74 7.24 -2.30
C MET A 70 -0.49 6.55 -3.64
N LYS A 71 0.62 6.91 -4.28
CA LYS A 71 0.95 6.47 -5.65
C LYS A 71 1.96 5.33 -5.71
N THR A 72 1.84 4.57 -6.78
CA THR A 72 2.83 3.58 -7.23
C THR A 72 3.76 4.17 -8.30
N SER A 73 4.82 3.44 -8.64
CA SER A 73 5.82 3.82 -9.65
C SER A 73 5.20 4.13 -11.02
N CYS A 74 4.09 3.47 -11.38
CA CYS A 74 3.36 3.72 -12.62
C CYS A 74 2.31 4.86 -12.52
N GLY A 75 2.22 5.52 -11.36
CA GLY A 75 1.24 6.58 -11.09
C GLY A 75 -0.14 6.09 -10.67
N ALA A 76 -0.35 4.77 -10.50
CA ALA A 76 -1.61 4.24 -9.98
C ALA A 76 -1.80 4.65 -8.51
N THR A 77 -3.04 4.84 -8.12
CA THR A 77 -3.42 5.28 -6.77
C THR A 77 -3.90 4.08 -5.96
N LEU A 78 -3.39 3.93 -4.74
CA LEU A 78 -3.76 2.84 -3.84
C LEU A 78 -5.13 3.09 -3.20
N ILE A 79 -5.95 2.04 -3.11
CA ILE A 79 -7.33 2.10 -2.62
C ILE A 79 -7.48 1.06 -1.50
N ALA A 80 -7.63 1.54 -0.27
CA ALA A 80 -7.83 0.67 0.89
C ALA A 80 -9.21 -0.02 0.82
N SER A 81 -9.27 -1.30 1.13
CA SER A 81 -10.54 -2.01 1.29
C SER A 81 -11.18 -1.83 2.68
N GLN A 82 -10.44 -1.25 3.64
CA GLN A 82 -10.92 -0.98 5.00
C GLN A 82 -10.79 0.48 5.40
N SER A 83 -11.63 0.89 6.36
CA SER A 83 -11.65 2.24 6.95
C SER A 83 -11.15 2.28 8.40
N LEU A 84 -10.63 1.17 8.93
CA LEU A 84 -10.49 0.93 10.38
C LEU A 84 -9.21 1.48 11.02
N PHE A 85 -8.14 1.67 10.24
CA PHE A 85 -6.85 2.12 10.77
C PHE A 85 -6.40 3.37 10.03
N GLN A 86 -6.66 4.51 10.65
CA GLN A 86 -6.56 5.83 10.04
C GLN A 86 -5.38 6.62 10.63
N ALA A 87 -4.51 7.15 9.76
CA ALA A 87 -3.30 7.92 10.12
C ALA A 87 -3.33 9.37 9.61
#